data_AF-A0A3E0QV22-F1
#
_entry.id   AF-A0A3E0QV22-F1
#
_cell.length_a   1.000
_cell.length_b   1.000
_cell.length_c   1.000
_cell.angle_alpha   90.00
_cell.angle_beta   90.00
_cell.angle_gamma   90.00
#
_symmetry.space_group_name_H-M   'P 1'
#
loop_
_entity.id
_entity.type
_entity.pdbx_description
1 polymer ?
#
loop_
_entity_poly.entity_id
_entity_poly.type
_entity_poly.pdbx_seq_one_letter_code
_entity_poly.pdbx_strand_id
1 'polypeptide(L)'
;MRRLLLLFFVVAHQYVMGQGTSMTLMFEPLEPSNDMMWVTQRFELVKDYTKTKTAISGGLETQSAILGNYGGFYAFGFTGGVYQYLRPWVFAHVGGSIASG
;
A
#
# COMPACT_ATOMS: atom_id res chain seq x y z
N MET A 1 13.13 -18.54 -34.55
CA MET A 1 12.64 -18.56 -33.16
C MET A 1 13.31 -17.52 -32.26
N ARG A 2 14.65 -17.37 -32.24
CA ARG A 2 15.38 -16.38 -31.41
C ARG A 2 14.89 -14.92 -31.53
N ARG A 3 14.54 -14.48 -32.74
CA ARG A 3 14.02 -13.12 -33.00
C ARG A 3 12.61 -12.87 -32.44
N LEU A 4 11.75 -13.89 -32.46
CA LEU A 4 10.40 -13.83 -31.87
C LEU A 4 10.46 -13.77 -30.34
N LEU A 5 11.38 -14.53 -29.74
CA LEU A 5 11.63 -14.53 -28.29
C LEU A 5 12.09 -13.16 -27.79
N LEU A 6 13.01 -12.51 -28.51
CA LEU A 6 13.46 -11.14 -28.19
C LEU A 6 12.33 -10.12 -28.33
N LEU A 7 11.47 -10.24 -29.34
CA LEU A 7 10.28 -9.39 -29.48
C LEU A 7 9.30 -9.59 -28.33
N PHE A 8 9.10 -10.85 -27.90
CA PHE A 8 8.27 -11.18 -26.75
C PHE A 8 8.82 -10.56 -25.46
N PHE A 9 10.15 -10.62 -25.25
CA PHE A 9 10.81 -9.96 -24.12
C PHE A 9 10.69 -8.44 -24.17
N VAL A 10 10.87 -7.81 -25.32
CA VAL A 10 10.75 -6.35 -25.47
C VAL A 10 9.31 -5.89 -25.22
N VAL A 11 8.32 -6.60 -25.76
CA VAL A 11 6.90 -6.30 -25.54
C VAL A 11 6.51 -6.56 -24.08
N ALA A 12 6.90 -7.69 -23.50
CA ALA A 12 6.63 -8.00 -22.10
C ALA A 12 7.30 -7.01 -21.15
N HIS A 13 8.52 -6.57 -21.43
CA HIS A 13 9.25 -5.58 -20.63
C HIS A 13 8.53 -4.23 -20.56
N GLN A 14 7.80 -3.83 -21.61
CA GLN A 14 6.96 -2.62 -21.57
C GLN A 14 5.76 -2.73 -20.63
N TYR A 15 5.35 -3.94 -20.24
CA TYR A 15 4.31 -4.18 -19.23
C TYR A 15 4.87 -4.36 -17.81
N VAL A 16 6.19 -4.57 -17.67
CA VAL A 16 6.96 -4.51 -16.40
C VAL A 16 7.31 -3.06 -16.06
N MET A 17 6.40 -2.12 -16.32
CA MET A 17 6.53 -0.73 -15.86
C MET A 17 6.14 -0.68 -14.38
N GLY A 18 7.12 -0.32 -13.54
CA GLY A 18 6.99 0.17 -12.16
C GLY A 18 6.04 -0.61 -11.24
N GLN A 19 6.45 -1.80 -10.80
CA GLN A 19 5.85 -2.43 -9.63
C GLN A 19 6.69 -2.06 -8.42
N GLY A 20 6.19 -1.14 -7.60
CA GLY A 20 6.77 -0.77 -6.31
C GLY A 20 6.07 -1.48 -5.16
N THR A 21 6.64 -1.35 -3.98
CA THR A 21 6.00 -1.73 -2.71
C THR A 21 6.00 -0.53 -1.78
N SER A 22 4.96 -0.42 -0.96
CA SER A 22 4.87 0.57 0.10
C SER A 22 4.53 -0.12 1.42
N MET A 23 5.16 0.32 2.51
CA MET A 23 4.80 -0.09 3.86
C MET A 23 4.55 1.14 4.71
N THR A 24 3.37 1.20 5.33
CA THR A 24 3.00 2.30 6.24
C THR A 24 2.67 1.74 7.60
N LEU A 25 3.19 2.38 8.64
CA LEU A 25 2.87 2.12 10.04
C LEU A 25 2.20 3.38 10.61
N MET A 26 1.03 3.21 11.20
CA MET A 26 0.23 4.29 11.76
C MET A 26 -0.14 3.95 13.20
N PHE A 27 0.03 4.92 14.09
CA PHE A 27 -0.24 4.80 15.52
C PHE A 27 -1.34 5.78 15.89
N GLU A 28 -2.43 5.28 16.45
CA GLU A 28 -3.60 6.08 16.84
C GLU A 28 -4.03 5.70 18.26
N PRO A 29 -4.38 6.65 19.13
CA PRO A 29 -4.94 6.32 20.45
C PRO A 29 -6.21 5.48 20.32
N LEU A 30 -6.33 4.39 21.08
CA LEU A 30 -7.52 3.54 21.10
C LEU A 30 -8.69 4.28 21.77
N GLU A 31 -8.43 4.87 22.94
CA GLU A 31 -9.34 5.73 23.68
C GLU A 31 -8.56 6.87 24.34
N PRO A 32 -9.14 8.06 24.53
CA PRO A 32 -8.44 9.19 25.16
C PRO A 32 -8.05 8.95 26.63
N SER A 33 -8.67 7.95 27.28
CA SER A 33 -8.58 7.72 28.73
C SER A 33 -7.60 6.63 29.14
N ASN A 34 -6.94 5.96 28.19
CA ASN A 34 -5.96 4.92 28.50
C ASN A 34 -4.72 5.06 27.60
N ASP A 35 -3.63 4.40 28.00
CA ASP A 35 -2.37 4.41 27.25
C ASP A 35 -2.36 3.44 26.05
N MET A 36 -3.54 2.93 25.64
CA MET A 36 -3.62 1.96 24.56
C MET A 36 -3.58 2.64 23.19
N MET A 37 -2.93 1.99 22.23
CA MET A 37 -2.82 2.48 20.87
C MET A 37 -3.23 1.40 19.86
N TRP A 38 -3.98 1.82 18.84
CA TRP A 38 -4.05 1.10 17.57
C TRP A 38 -2.74 1.26 16.80
N VAL A 39 -2.17 0.14 16.40
CA VAL A 39 -1.14 0.06 15.37
C VAL A 39 -1.76 -0.50 14.12
N THR A 40 -1.77 0.30 13.06
CA THR A 40 -2.15 -0.13 11.73
C THR A 40 -0.92 -0.27 10.86
N GLN A 41 -0.70 -1.47 10.32
CA GLN A 41 0.35 -1.76 9.36
C GLN A 41 -0.29 -2.06 8.00
N ARG A 42 0.10 -1.29 6.98
CA ARG A 42 -0.34 -1.47 5.59
C ARG A 42 0.83 -1.90 4.73
N PHE A 43 0.62 -2.92 3.92
CA PHE A 43 1.55 -3.35 2.87
C PHE A 43 0.84 -3.30 1.52
N GLU A 44 1.33 -2.47 0.61
CA GLU A 44 0.72 -2.26 -0.70
C GLU A 44 1.68 -2.55 -1.85
N LEU A 45 1.14 -3.19 -2.88
CA LEU A 45 1.76 -3.21 -4.21
C LEU A 45 1.33 -1.95 -4.96
N VAL A 46 2.30 -1.25 -5.52
CA VAL A 46 2.08 0.00 -6.26
C VAL A 46 2.36 -0.24 -7.73
N LYS A 47 1.43 0.12 -8.60
CA LYS A 47 1.60 0.06 -10.05
C LYS A 47 1.69 1.47 -10.60
N ASP A 48 2.87 1.87 -11.04
CA ASP A 48 3.10 3.17 -11.66
C ASP A 48 2.67 3.18 -13.14
N TYR A 49 1.87 4.17 -13.49
CA TYR A 49 1.52 4.50 -14.86
C TYR A 49 2.28 5.76 -15.29
N THR A 50 3.50 5.54 -15.79
CA THR A 50 4.46 6.60 -16.17
C THR A 50 3.87 7.64 -17.14
N LYS A 51 2.93 7.23 -18.01
CA LYS A 51 2.28 8.12 -18.98
C LYS A 51 1.28 9.09 -18.35
N THR A 52 0.66 8.73 -17.23
CA THR A 52 -0.42 9.52 -16.60
C THR A 52 0.02 10.24 -15.33
N LYS A 53 1.28 10.05 -14.90
CA LYS A 53 1.78 10.54 -13.59
C LYS A 53 0.91 10.06 -12.43
N THR A 54 0.33 8.87 -12.57
CA THR A 54 -0.55 8.27 -11.58
C THR A 54 -0.01 6.90 -11.22
N ALA A 55 -0.15 6.49 -9.97
CA ALA A 55 0.00 5.10 -9.57
C ALA A 55 -1.28 4.64 -8.88
N ILE A 56 -1.60 3.35 -9.00
CA ILE A 56 -2.64 2.73 -8.19
C ILE A 56 -1.99 1.75 -7.23
N SER A 57 -2.58 1.58 -6.06
CA SER A 57 -2.13 0.59 -5.10
C SER A 57 -3.24 -0.29 -4.60
N GLY A 58 -2.85 -1.49 -4.20
CA GLY A 58 -3.70 -2.44 -3.51
C GLY A 58 -2.86 -3.32 -2.61
N GLY A 59 -3.43 -3.71 -1.48
CA GLY A 59 -2.67 -4.41 -0.46
C GLY A 59 -3.48 -4.91 0.71
N LEU A 60 -2.73 -5.34 1.72
CA LEU A 60 -3.26 -5.87 2.97
C LEU A 60 -2.98 -4.91 4.10
N GLU A 61 -3.91 -4.86 5.03
CA GLU A 61 -3.81 -4.12 6.26
C GLU A 61 -3.96 -5.07 7.45
N THR A 62 -3.15 -4.86 8.47
CA THR A 62 -3.34 -5.46 9.79
C THR A 62 -3.45 -4.36 10.83
N GLN A 63 -4.37 -4.51 11.77
CA GLN A 63 -4.51 -3.60 12.90
C GLN A 63 -4.39 -4.37 14.20
N SER A 64 -3.67 -3.81 15.17
CA SER A 64 -3.56 -4.40 16.50
C SER A 64 -3.58 -3.36 17.60
N ALA A 65 -4.32 -3.67 18.68
CA ALA A 65 -4.24 -2.91 19.92
C ALA A 65 -2.97 -3.31 20.66
N ILE A 66 -2.12 -2.33 20.93
CA ILE A 66 -0.88 -2.49 21.69
C ILE A 66 -0.91 -1.57 22.92
N LEU A 67 0.00 -1.85 23.85
CA LEU A 67 0.16 -1.16 25.13
C LEU A 67 -1.04 -1.32 26.07
N GLY A 68 -0.87 -0.93 27.33
CA GLY A 68 -1.91 -0.99 28.36
C GLY A 68 -2.27 -2.42 28.80
N ASN A 69 -3.56 -2.64 29.09
CA ASN A 69 -4.07 -3.83 29.78
C ASN A 69 -4.60 -4.93 28.85
N TYR A 70 -4.72 -4.65 27.55
CA TYR A 70 -5.19 -5.62 26.56
C TYR A 70 -4.22 -5.63 25.38
N GLY A 71 -3.83 -6.82 24.91
CA GLY A 71 -3.00 -6.98 23.74
C GLY A 71 -3.52 -8.11 22.87
N GLY A 72 -3.37 -7.98 21.55
CA GLY A 72 -3.60 -9.10 20.63
C GLY A 72 -4.95 -9.16 19.93
N PHE A 73 -5.67 -8.05 19.80
CA PHE A 73 -6.69 -7.94 18.74
C PHE A 73 -5.99 -7.83 17.40
N TYR A 74 -6.44 -8.59 16.40
CA TYR A 74 -5.89 -8.56 15.04
C TYR A 74 -7.05 -8.42 14.06
N ALA A 75 -7.26 -7.20 13.55
CA ALA A 75 -8.14 -7.01 12.40
C ALA A 75 -7.31 -7.17 11.13
N PHE A 76 -7.87 -7.85 10.14
CA PHE A 76 -7.27 -7.99 8.81
C PHE A 76 -8.15 -7.28 7.80
N GLY A 77 -7.53 -6.57 6.88
CA GLY A 77 -8.24 -5.75 5.91
C GLY A 77 -7.55 -5.68 4.57
N PHE A 78 -8.28 -5.09 3.63
CA PHE A 78 -7.76 -4.68 2.33
C PHE A 78 -7.58 -3.17 2.33
N THR A 79 -6.50 -2.72 1.72
CA THR A 79 -6.21 -1.30 1.52
C THR A 79 -5.92 -1.05 0.05
N GLY A 80 -6.18 0.17 -0.39
CA GLY A 80 -5.81 0.60 -1.72
C GLY A 80 -5.99 2.09 -1.92
N GLY A 81 -5.36 2.61 -2.95
CA GLY A 81 -5.37 4.03 -3.21
C GLY A 81 -4.82 4.41 -4.58
N VAL A 82 -4.77 5.72 -4.78
CA VAL A 82 -4.27 6.36 -5.98
C VAL A 82 -3.23 7.40 -5.56
N TYR A 83 -2.07 7.34 -6.20
CA TYR A 83 -1.00 8.30 -6.07
C TYR A 83 -1.03 9.20 -7.30
N GLN A 84 -1.05 10.52 -7.11
CA GLN A 84 -0.92 11.49 -8.19
C GLN A 84 0.38 12.28 -8.00
N TYR A 85 1.33 12.09 -8.91
CA TYR A 85 2.63 12.77 -8.85
C TYR A 85 2.49 14.21 -9.36
N LEU A 86 2.75 15.18 -8.48
CA LEU A 86 2.80 16.61 -8.79
C LEU A 86 4.18 17.01 -9.32
N ARG A 87 5.23 16.44 -8.72
CA ARG A 87 6.65 16.57 -9.10
C ARG A 87 7.36 15.25 -8.82
N PRO A 88 8.59 15.03 -9.32
CA PRO A 88 9.41 13.93 -8.84
C PRO A 88 9.45 13.95 -7.30
N TRP A 89 9.17 12.81 -6.67
CA TRP A 89 9.13 12.62 -5.21
C TRP A 89 8.03 13.35 -4.43
N VAL A 90 7.20 14.16 -5.10
CA VAL A 90 6.05 14.84 -4.46
C VAL A 90 4.77 14.33 -5.09
N PHE A 91 3.98 13.63 -4.29
CA PHE A 91 2.72 13.05 -4.71
C PHE A 91 1.62 13.30 -3.68
N ALA A 92 0.39 13.41 -4.16
CA ALA A 92 -0.80 13.27 -3.33
C ALA A 92 -1.20 11.80 -3.32
N HIS A 93 -1.51 11.25 -2.15
CA HIS A 93 -2.05 9.91 -2.01
C HIS A 93 -3.45 9.99 -1.41
N VAL A 94 -4.42 9.38 -2.09
CA VAL A 94 -5.78 9.22 -1.59
C VAL A 94 -6.13 7.75 -1.67
N GLY A 95 -6.58 7.20 -0.55
CA GLY A 95 -6.91 5.79 -0.45
C GLY A 95 -7.86 5.53 0.70
N GLY A 96 -8.22 4.27 0.84
CA GLY A 96 -9.07 3.80 1.92
C GLY A 96 -8.77 2.36 2.25
N SER A 97 -9.26 1.95 3.41
CA SER A 97 -9.06 0.61 3.92
C SER A 97 -10.39 0.10 4.47
N ILE A 98 -10.63 -1.19 4.27
CA ILE A 98 -11.76 -1.93 4.84
C ILE A 98 -11.18 -3.10 5.60
N ALA A 99 -11.38 -3.10 6.92
CA ALA A 99 -10.90 -4.12 7.82
C ALA A 99 -12.07 -4.74 8.59
N SER A 100 -11.93 -6.03 8.92
CA SER A 100 -12.83 -6.73 9.84
C SER A 100 -12.00 -7.31 10.99
N GLY A 101 -12.54 -7.22 12.21
CA GLY A 101 -11.95 -7.77 13.43
C GLY A 101 -13.01 -8.42 14.30
#